data_AF-A0A562V9K7-F1
#
_entry.id   AF-A0A562V9K7-F1
#
_cell.length_a   1.000
_cell.length_b   1.000
_cell.length_c   1.000
_cell.angle_alpha   90.00
_cell.angle_beta   90.00
_cell.angle_gamma   90.00
#
_symmetry.space_group_name_H-M   'P 1'
#
loop_
_entity.id
_entity.type
_entity.pdbx_description
1 polymer ?
#
loop_
_entity_poly.entity_id
_entity_poly.type
_entity_poly.pdbx_seq_one_letter_code
_entity_poly.pdbx_strand_id
1 'polypeptide(L)'
;MTRIRTGARAALTTLAVLAATSMAWAAPAAGSVATPPHTAAVVEAEARETDARTVEERYGIPVENQRKFQAYVDRSGYVLDIRPTNPESVRWLRQGGLPKPQFLKSKTINSVDVRLGAERGMEGTVGYFLPTLPPRDSVPEGEWEKVQARYMQRWDEYHELESKMRHLEEDGVVKVAGGVVYGYDDKGDLKPYTGDHDLFHVRDRSGAPLPEAEYDKAINEMIALDMGVMHGAHMYWHPTTEFERRIYQKIVDQHQPGGEPLVRFAPHSAMYLVDAQTPVSA
;
A
#
# COMPACT_ATOMS: atom_id res chain seq x y z
N MET A 1 54.86 -56.17 24.40
CA MET A 1 53.45 -56.62 24.41
C MET A 1 52.67 -55.65 23.53
N THR A 2 52.79 -55.68 22.19
CA THR A 2 52.28 -56.67 21.22
C THR A 2 50.75 -56.75 21.20
N ARG A 3 50.08 -56.01 20.30
CA ARG A 3 49.52 -56.56 19.05
C ARG A 3 48.78 -55.49 18.22
N ILE A 4 49.17 -55.46 16.95
CA ILE A 4 48.49 -54.94 15.77
C ILE A 4 47.48 -56.00 15.29
N ARG A 5 46.29 -55.58 14.78
CA ARG A 5 45.51 -56.18 13.68
C ARG A 5 44.63 -55.04 13.11
N THR A 6 44.73 -54.52 11.88
CA THR A 6 44.68 -55.00 10.48
C THR A 6 43.42 -55.76 10.03
N GLY A 7 42.83 -55.25 8.93
CA GLY A 7 41.91 -55.93 8.00
C GLY A 7 40.42 -55.60 8.22
N ALA A 8 39.57 -55.32 7.23
CA ALA A 8 39.68 -55.44 5.78
C ALA A 8 38.57 -54.62 5.07
N ARG A 9 38.85 -54.23 3.82
CA ARG A 9 37.90 -53.72 2.82
C ARG A 9 36.91 -54.82 2.39
N ALA A 10 35.67 -54.43 2.10
CA ALA A 10 34.88 -55.01 1.02
C ALA A 10 33.90 -53.97 0.48
N ALA A 11 34.01 -53.68 -0.81
CA ALA A 11 33.04 -52.93 -1.58
C ALA A 11 32.04 -53.90 -2.21
N LEU A 12 30.75 -53.53 -2.27
CA LEU A 12 29.82 -54.04 -3.28
C LEU A 12 28.68 -53.03 -3.49
N THR A 13 28.80 -52.38 -4.65
CA THR A 13 27.79 -51.87 -5.59
C THR A 13 26.38 -52.48 -5.44
N THR A 14 25.31 -51.68 -5.56
CA THR A 14 24.33 -51.67 -6.70
C THR A 14 23.17 -50.68 -6.45
N LEU A 15 22.80 -49.99 -7.54
CA LEU A 15 21.70 -49.06 -7.81
C LEU A 15 20.29 -49.46 -7.33
N ALA A 16 19.46 -48.44 -7.02
CA ALA A 16 18.19 -48.11 -7.73
C ALA A 16 17.49 -46.95 -6.97
N VAL A 17 17.53 -45.72 -7.48
CA VAL A 17 16.44 -45.05 -8.24
C VAL A 17 15.07 -45.18 -7.55
N LEU A 18 14.63 -44.10 -6.88
CA LEU A 18 13.22 -43.81 -6.70
C LEU A 18 12.89 -42.48 -7.40
N ALA A 19 11.99 -42.60 -8.37
CA ALA A 19 11.52 -41.55 -9.25
C ALA A 19 10.66 -40.54 -8.48
N ALA A 20 10.96 -39.25 -8.66
CA ALA A 20 10.00 -38.19 -8.40
C ALA A 20 9.07 -38.10 -9.61
N THR A 21 7.80 -38.42 -9.41
CA THR A 21 6.74 -38.22 -10.40
C THR A 21 6.49 -36.73 -10.57
N SER A 22 6.96 -36.18 -11.68
CA SER A 22 6.62 -34.86 -12.19
C SER A 22 5.23 -34.91 -12.83
N MET A 23 4.24 -34.20 -12.26
CA MET A 23 3.02 -33.86 -12.99
C MET A 23 3.33 -32.70 -13.91
N ALA A 24 3.54 -33.02 -15.19
CA ALA A 24 3.60 -32.05 -16.28
C ALA A 24 2.19 -31.51 -16.56
N TRP A 25 2.00 -30.20 -16.41
CA TRP A 25 0.85 -29.51 -16.98
C TRP A 25 1.11 -29.34 -18.48
N ALA A 26 0.30 -29.99 -19.32
CA ALA A 26 0.35 -29.86 -20.76
C ALA A 26 -0.18 -28.48 -21.19
N ALA A 27 0.65 -27.69 -21.87
CA ALA A 27 0.23 -26.48 -22.56
C ALA A 27 -0.56 -26.85 -23.83
N PRO A 28 -1.72 -26.22 -24.11
CA PRO A 28 -2.37 -26.37 -25.40
C PRO A 28 -1.63 -25.59 -26.49
N ALA A 29 -1.61 -26.18 -27.68
CA ALA A 29 -0.87 -25.73 -28.86
C ALA A 29 -1.33 -24.35 -29.38
N ALA A 30 -0.37 -23.59 -29.91
CA ALA A 30 -0.56 -22.32 -30.57
C ALA A 30 -1.41 -22.46 -31.84
N GLY A 31 -2.64 -21.94 -31.80
CA GLY A 31 -3.45 -21.65 -32.97
C GLY A 31 -3.29 -20.18 -33.37
N SER A 32 -2.77 -19.94 -34.57
CA SER A 32 -2.70 -18.62 -35.19
C SER A 32 -4.11 -18.09 -35.46
N VAL A 33 -4.46 -16.93 -34.89
CA VAL A 33 -5.67 -16.18 -35.24
C VAL A 33 -5.23 -14.76 -35.59
N ALA A 34 -5.54 -14.36 -36.82
CA ALA A 34 -5.23 -13.05 -37.39
C ALA A 34 -5.87 -11.91 -36.58
N THR A 35 -5.07 -10.88 -36.31
CA THR A 35 -5.48 -9.65 -35.60
C THR A 35 -6.34 -8.77 -36.52
N PRO A 36 -7.61 -8.45 -36.18
CA PRO A 36 -8.31 -7.34 -36.82
C PRO A 36 -7.79 -6.01 -36.25
N PRO A 37 -7.78 -4.91 -37.03
CA PRO A 37 -7.34 -3.62 -36.54
C PRO A 37 -8.40 -3.07 -35.58
N HIS A 38 -8.19 -3.22 -34.28
CA HIS A 38 -8.91 -2.42 -33.30
C HIS A 38 -8.25 -1.04 -33.26
N THR A 39 -8.82 -0.11 -34.02
CA THR A 39 -8.74 1.31 -33.69
C THR A 39 -9.40 1.45 -32.32
N ALA A 40 -8.60 1.42 -31.26
CA ALA A 40 -9.06 1.76 -29.92
C ALA A 40 -9.49 3.22 -29.96
N ALA A 41 -10.80 3.46 -29.88
CA ALA A 41 -11.30 4.77 -29.53
C ALA A 41 -10.69 5.12 -28.17
N VAL A 42 -9.89 6.19 -28.15
CA VAL A 42 -9.37 6.77 -26.92
C VAL A 42 -10.59 7.25 -26.15
N VAL A 43 -11.00 6.50 -25.13
CA VAL A 43 -11.91 7.02 -24.13
C VAL A 43 -11.07 8.03 -23.36
N GLU A 44 -11.25 9.32 -23.63
CA GLU A 44 -10.61 10.36 -22.82
C GLU A 44 -11.00 10.09 -21.36
N ALA A 45 -9.99 9.96 -20.50
CA ALA A 45 -10.20 9.87 -19.07
C ALA A 45 -10.88 11.16 -18.60
N GLU A 46 -12.17 11.10 -18.31
CA GLU A 46 -12.93 12.28 -17.90
C GLU A 46 -12.57 12.65 -16.46
N ALA A 47 -11.78 13.72 -16.30
CA ALA A 47 -11.59 14.37 -15.02
C ALA A 47 -12.96 14.81 -14.47
N ARG A 48 -13.30 14.36 -13.27
CA ARG A 48 -14.58 14.68 -12.63
C ARG A 48 -14.37 15.60 -11.44
N GLU A 49 -14.94 16.80 -11.50
CA GLU A 49 -14.90 17.74 -10.37
C GLU A 49 -15.49 17.10 -9.10
N THR A 50 -14.89 17.40 -7.95
CA THR A 50 -15.34 16.89 -6.65
C THR A 50 -15.27 17.98 -5.57
N ASP A 51 -16.08 17.81 -4.53
CA ASP A 51 -16.07 18.70 -3.37
C ASP A 51 -15.24 18.14 -2.19
N ALA A 52 -14.94 19.03 -1.25
CA ALA A 52 -14.10 18.74 -0.09
C ALA A 52 -14.69 17.67 0.84
N ARG A 53 -16.02 17.62 0.95
CA ARG A 53 -16.73 16.65 1.78
C ARG A 53 -16.59 15.25 1.20
N THR A 54 -16.78 15.12 -0.10
CA THR A 54 -16.62 13.87 -0.84
C THR A 54 -15.18 13.37 -0.76
N VAL A 55 -14.20 14.27 -0.91
CA VAL A 55 -12.77 13.97 -0.74
C VAL A 55 -12.46 13.41 0.64
N GLU A 56 -13.03 13.99 1.69
CA GLU A 56 -12.83 13.51 3.06
C GLU A 56 -13.54 12.18 3.33
N GLU A 57 -14.85 12.11 3.06
CA GLU A 57 -15.70 10.97 3.43
C GLU A 57 -15.39 9.71 2.61
N ARG A 58 -14.95 9.86 1.34
CA ARG A 58 -14.75 8.72 0.44
C ARG A 58 -13.29 8.40 0.16
N TYR A 59 -12.41 9.40 0.17
CA TYR A 59 -11.01 9.24 -0.22
C TYR A 59 -10.04 9.49 0.94
N GLY A 60 -10.55 9.84 2.13
CA GLY A 60 -9.81 9.84 3.38
C GLY A 60 -8.80 10.96 3.53
N ILE A 61 -8.91 12.04 2.75
CA ILE A 61 -8.05 13.21 2.87
C ILE A 61 -8.80 14.28 3.69
N PRO A 62 -8.39 14.59 4.94
CA PRO A 62 -9.07 15.59 5.76
C PRO A 62 -9.15 16.96 5.08
N VAL A 63 -10.24 17.70 5.30
CA VAL A 63 -10.43 19.06 4.73
C VAL A 63 -9.27 20.00 5.06
N GLU A 64 -8.64 19.86 6.23
CA GLU A 64 -7.45 20.62 6.59
C GLU A 64 -6.26 20.32 5.66
N ASN A 65 -5.96 19.04 5.41
CA ASN A 65 -4.91 18.62 4.49
C ASN A 65 -5.24 19.02 3.05
N GLN A 66 -6.50 18.92 2.62
CA GLN A 66 -6.94 19.41 1.30
C GLN A 66 -6.61 20.90 1.12
N ARG A 67 -6.86 21.74 2.14
CA ARG A 67 -6.50 23.16 2.10
C ARG A 67 -5.00 23.38 2.04
N LYS A 68 -4.21 22.59 2.78
CA LYS A 68 -2.75 22.63 2.72
C LYS A 68 -2.24 22.24 1.33
N PHE A 69 -2.77 21.18 0.73
CA PHE A 69 -2.45 20.76 -0.65
C PHE A 69 -2.81 21.85 -1.65
N GLN A 70 -4.02 22.41 -1.57
CA GLN A 70 -4.45 23.48 -2.48
C GLN A 70 -3.55 24.72 -2.35
N ALA A 71 -3.30 25.19 -1.12
CA ALA A 71 -2.42 26.34 -0.89
C ALA A 71 -0.97 26.08 -1.35
N TYR A 72 -0.51 24.83 -1.28
CA TYR A 72 0.80 24.44 -1.77
C TYR A 72 0.87 24.48 -3.30
N VAL A 73 -0.11 23.91 -4.02
CA VAL A 73 -0.14 23.93 -5.49
C VAL A 73 -0.37 25.33 -6.04
N ASP A 74 -1.19 26.16 -5.37
CA ASP A 74 -1.42 27.55 -5.74
C ASP A 74 -0.12 28.37 -5.70
N ARG A 75 0.73 28.12 -4.70
CA ARG A 75 2.02 28.82 -4.55
C ARG A 75 3.10 28.27 -5.47
N SER A 76 3.23 26.95 -5.56
CA SER A 76 4.33 26.30 -6.29
C SER A 76 4.07 26.23 -7.79
N GLY A 77 2.80 26.23 -8.20
CA GLY A 77 2.40 25.94 -9.56
C GLY A 77 2.44 24.45 -9.93
N TYR A 78 2.74 23.54 -8.98
CA TYR A 78 2.77 22.11 -9.24
C TYR A 78 1.36 21.49 -9.28
N VAL A 79 1.27 20.30 -9.85
CA VAL A 79 0.07 19.45 -9.81
C VAL A 79 0.36 18.21 -8.99
N LEU A 80 -0.52 17.91 -8.04
CA LEU A 80 -0.43 16.74 -7.17
C LEU A 80 -1.56 15.78 -7.48
N ASP A 81 -1.24 14.52 -7.70
CA ASP A 81 -2.21 13.43 -7.65
C ASP A 81 -1.99 12.63 -6.36
N ILE A 82 -3.03 12.54 -5.55
CA ILE A 82 -2.99 11.89 -4.24
C ILE A 82 -3.82 10.61 -4.29
N ARG A 83 -3.26 9.52 -3.77
CA ARG A 83 -3.96 8.24 -3.67
C ARG A 83 -5.00 8.31 -2.54
N PRO A 84 -6.18 7.70 -2.71
CA PRO A 84 -7.11 7.53 -1.60
C PRO A 84 -6.46 6.76 -0.45
N THR A 85 -6.85 7.11 0.77
CA THR A 85 -6.50 6.39 1.99
C THR A 85 -7.76 5.91 2.70
N ASN A 86 -7.61 5.18 3.79
CA ASN A 86 -8.75 4.68 4.55
C ASN A 86 -9.53 5.85 5.18
N PRO A 87 -10.80 6.12 4.80
CA PRO A 87 -11.55 7.26 5.31
C PRO A 87 -11.76 7.27 6.83
N GLU A 88 -11.77 6.08 7.45
CA GLU A 88 -11.85 5.97 8.90
C GLU A 88 -10.62 6.55 9.62
N SER A 89 -9.51 6.77 8.91
CA SER A 89 -8.30 7.43 9.43
C SER A 89 -8.54 8.90 9.77
N VAL A 90 -9.49 9.57 9.09
CA VAL A 90 -9.76 11.00 9.24
C VAL A 90 -10.12 11.35 10.69
N ARG A 91 -10.93 10.53 11.36
CA ARG A 91 -11.32 10.78 12.77
C ARG A 91 -10.13 10.72 13.72
N TRP A 92 -9.15 9.87 13.43
CA TRP A 92 -7.94 9.69 14.23
C TRP A 92 -6.96 10.83 14.02
N LEU A 93 -6.74 11.25 12.78
CA LEU A 93 -5.93 12.42 12.47
C LEU A 93 -6.46 13.67 13.20
N ARG A 94 -7.79 13.87 13.22
CA ARG A 94 -8.43 14.96 13.98
C ARG A 94 -8.23 14.89 15.50
N GLN A 95 -7.98 13.70 16.03
CA GLN A 95 -7.74 13.46 17.46
C GLN A 95 -6.24 13.49 17.81
N GLY A 96 -5.37 13.86 16.86
CA GLY A 96 -3.92 13.87 17.04
C GLY A 96 -3.26 12.49 16.88
N GLY A 97 -3.89 11.58 16.13
CA GLY A 97 -3.25 10.35 15.70
C GLY A 97 -2.07 10.65 14.77
N LEU A 98 -1.05 9.80 14.83
CA LEU A 98 0.21 10.01 14.11
C LEU A 98 0.11 9.47 12.68
N PRO A 99 0.50 10.22 11.64
CA PRO A 99 0.59 9.66 10.30
C PRO A 99 1.59 8.50 10.30
N LYS A 100 1.27 7.45 9.56
CA LYS A 100 2.09 6.23 9.51
C LYS A 100 3.49 6.53 8.95
N PRO A 101 4.57 6.30 9.71
CA PRO A 101 5.92 6.53 9.22
C PRO A 101 6.35 5.43 8.25
N GLN A 102 7.28 5.75 7.35
CA GLN A 102 7.73 4.84 6.28
C GLN A 102 8.27 3.49 6.79
N PHE A 103 8.86 3.47 7.99
CA PHE A 103 9.38 2.23 8.58
C PHE A 103 8.27 1.26 8.99
N LEU A 104 7.08 1.76 9.31
CA LEU A 104 5.94 0.93 9.69
C LEU A 104 5.27 0.42 8.40
N LYS A 105 5.21 -0.90 8.20
CA LYS A 105 4.67 -1.48 6.95
C LYS A 105 3.26 -2.06 7.10
N SER A 106 2.80 -2.26 8.33
CA SER A 106 1.46 -2.75 8.64
C SER A 106 0.36 -1.82 8.12
N LYS A 107 -0.80 -2.39 7.78
CA LYS A 107 -1.91 -1.65 7.15
C LYS A 107 -2.90 -1.13 8.19
N THR A 108 -3.63 -0.07 7.85
CA THR A 108 -4.73 0.43 8.69
C THR A 108 -5.87 -0.60 8.79
N ILE A 109 -6.54 -0.62 9.94
CA ILE A 109 -7.67 -1.47 10.27
C ILE A 109 -8.90 -0.99 9.49
N ASN A 110 -9.64 -1.92 8.89
CA ASN A 110 -10.94 -1.66 8.27
C ASN A 110 -12.03 -2.54 8.87
N SER A 111 -13.27 -2.37 8.41
CA SER A 111 -14.42 -3.13 8.91
C SER A 111 -14.32 -4.64 8.73
N VAL A 112 -13.58 -5.12 7.73
CA VAL A 112 -13.32 -6.56 7.53
C VAL A 112 -12.33 -7.07 8.58
N ASP A 113 -11.31 -6.28 8.92
CA ASP A 113 -10.35 -6.64 9.98
C ASP A 113 -11.02 -6.83 11.33
N VAL A 114 -12.06 -6.07 11.65
CA VAL A 114 -12.84 -6.25 12.89
C VAL A 114 -13.50 -7.63 12.95
N ARG A 115 -13.95 -8.17 11.80
CA ARG A 115 -14.45 -9.55 11.72
C ARG A 115 -13.34 -10.59 11.90
N LEU A 116 -12.09 -10.19 11.66
CA LEU A 116 -10.89 -11.03 11.79
C LEU A 116 -10.22 -10.91 13.17
N GLY A 117 -10.85 -10.23 14.13
CA GLY A 117 -10.34 -10.09 15.49
C GLY A 117 -9.62 -8.77 15.80
N ALA A 118 -9.60 -7.80 14.86
CA ALA A 118 -9.14 -6.46 15.19
C ALA A 118 -10.08 -5.77 16.18
N GLU A 119 -9.53 -4.87 16.99
CA GLU A 119 -10.31 -4.12 17.98
C GLU A 119 -11.38 -3.24 17.32
N ARG A 120 -12.63 -3.42 17.74
CA ARG A 120 -13.77 -2.64 17.24
C ARG A 120 -13.61 -1.17 17.65
N GLY A 121 -13.92 -0.26 16.73
CA GLY A 121 -13.79 1.17 16.99
C GLY A 121 -12.40 1.72 16.69
N MET A 122 -11.44 0.85 16.33
CA MET A 122 -10.07 1.21 15.94
C MET A 122 -9.88 1.22 14.41
N GLU A 123 -10.95 1.18 13.63
CA GLU A 123 -10.88 1.34 12.17
C GLU A 123 -10.21 2.68 11.83
N GLY A 124 -9.28 2.66 10.86
CA GLY A 124 -8.46 3.82 10.48
C GLY A 124 -7.09 3.87 11.17
N THR A 125 -6.87 3.18 12.29
CA THR A 125 -5.54 3.09 12.91
C THR A 125 -4.71 1.97 12.30
N VAL A 126 -3.39 2.03 12.40
CA VAL A 126 -2.50 0.97 11.97
C VAL A 126 -2.66 -0.25 12.88
N GLY A 127 -2.89 -1.42 12.27
CA GLY A 127 -3.12 -2.67 12.98
C GLY A 127 -2.00 -3.67 12.78
N TYR A 128 -1.59 -4.35 13.86
CA TYR A 128 -0.71 -5.50 13.86
C TYR A 128 -1.27 -6.55 14.82
N PHE A 129 -1.93 -7.57 14.26
CA PHE A 129 -2.63 -8.60 15.01
C PHE A 129 -2.63 -9.91 14.21
N LEU A 130 -2.67 -11.03 14.92
CA LEU A 130 -2.85 -12.36 14.30
C LEU A 130 -4.34 -12.52 13.94
N PRO A 131 -4.71 -12.58 12.65
CA PRO A 131 -6.11 -12.67 12.26
C PRO A 131 -6.70 -14.04 12.61
N THR A 132 -7.99 -14.05 12.91
CA THR A 132 -8.77 -15.29 13.11
C THR A 132 -9.96 -15.29 12.16
N LEU A 133 -10.24 -16.43 11.49
CA LEU A 133 -11.43 -16.54 10.66
C LEU A 133 -12.69 -16.60 11.53
N PRO A 134 -13.74 -15.81 11.23
CA PRO A 134 -15.02 -15.95 11.87
C PRO A 134 -15.75 -17.22 11.39
N PRO A 135 -16.74 -17.73 12.14
CA PRO A 135 -17.67 -18.75 11.64
C PRO A 135 -18.30 -18.32 10.31
N ARG A 136 -18.34 -19.23 9.33
CA ARG A 136 -18.79 -18.90 7.96
C ARG A 136 -20.21 -18.36 7.90
N ASP A 137 -21.09 -18.90 8.73
CA ASP A 137 -22.49 -18.50 8.90
C ASP A 137 -22.67 -17.10 9.51
N SER A 138 -21.63 -16.54 10.16
CA SER A 138 -21.64 -15.16 10.68
C SER A 138 -21.28 -14.10 9.64
N VAL A 139 -20.81 -14.52 8.45
CA VAL A 139 -20.42 -13.62 7.37
C VAL A 139 -21.60 -13.46 6.39
N PRO A 140 -21.99 -12.22 6.04
CA PRO A 140 -23.06 -12.00 5.07
C PRO A 140 -22.82 -12.71 3.74
N GLU A 141 -23.92 -13.10 3.08
CA GLU A 141 -23.86 -13.72 1.76
C GLU A 141 -23.11 -12.82 0.77
N GLY A 142 -22.20 -13.42 0.00
CA GLY A 142 -21.33 -12.70 -0.93
C GLY A 142 -20.09 -12.04 -0.30
N GLU A 143 -19.95 -11.96 1.03
CA GLU A 143 -18.77 -11.34 1.67
C GLU A 143 -17.66 -12.33 2.03
N TRP A 144 -17.92 -13.64 2.02
CA TRP A 144 -16.95 -14.65 2.49
C TRP A 144 -15.60 -14.59 1.77
N GLU A 145 -15.59 -14.45 0.44
CA GLU A 145 -14.36 -14.38 -0.34
C GLU A 145 -13.51 -13.16 0.04
N LYS A 146 -14.17 -12.02 0.30
CA LYS A 146 -13.51 -10.79 0.76
C LYS A 146 -12.90 -10.97 2.15
N VAL A 147 -13.62 -11.61 3.08
CA VAL A 147 -13.12 -11.94 4.43
C VAL A 147 -11.93 -12.90 4.34
N GLN A 148 -12.03 -13.95 3.53
CA GLN A 148 -10.96 -14.92 3.35
C GLN A 148 -9.71 -14.30 2.72
N ALA A 149 -9.88 -13.47 1.68
CA ALA A 149 -8.77 -12.75 1.06
C ALA A 149 -8.08 -11.79 2.05
N ARG A 150 -8.86 -11.08 2.87
CA ARG A 150 -8.31 -10.19 3.90
C ARG A 150 -7.62 -10.97 5.02
N TYR A 151 -8.14 -12.13 5.40
CA TYR A 151 -7.49 -13.04 6.35
C TYR A 151 -6.11 -13.45 5.84
N MET A 152 -6.00 -13.93 4.61
CA MET A 152 -4.71 -14.32 4.02
C MET A 152 -3.73 -13.15 4.01
N GLN A 153 -4.20 -11.96 3.61
CA GLN A 153 -3.36 -10.77 3.63
C GLN A 153 -2.84 -10.43 5.02
N ARG A 154 -3.69 -10.49 6.05
CA ARG A 154 -3.29 -10.20 7.44
C ARG A 154 -2.40 -11.30 8.02
N TRP A 155 -2.63 -12.54 7.62
CA TRP A 155 -1.82 -13.68 8.05
C TRP A 155 -0.39 -13.55 7.51
N ASP A 156 -0.26 -13.28 6.22
CA ASP A 156 1.04 -13.06 5.57
C ASP A 156 1.74 -11.84 6.18
N GLU A 157 1.03 -10.71 6.32
CA GLU A 157 1.55 -9.48 6.92
C GLU A 157 2.04 -9.70 8.37
N TYR A 158 1.30 -10.46 9.18
CA TYR A 158 1.68 -10.72 10.57
C TYR A 158 3.03 -11.42 10.66
N HIS A 159 3.22 -12.49 9.87
CA HIS A 159 4.43 -13.31 9.89
C HIS A 159 5.61 -12.62 9.19
N GLU A 160 5.37 -11.89 8.10
CA GLU A 160 6.41 -11.12 7.41
C GLU A 160 6.97 -10.01 8.31
N LEU A 161 6.11 -9.37 9.11
CA LEU A 161 6.50 -8.25 9.96
C LEU A 161 6.90 -8.66 11.37
N GLU A 162 6.74 -9.91 11.79
CA GLU A 162 6.92 -10.36 13.19
C GLU A 162 8.27 -9.95 13.77
N SER A 163 9.36 -10.28 13.08
CA SER A 163 10.69 -9.91 13.56
C SER A 163 10.82 -8.39 13.68
N LYS A 164 10.37 -7.64 12.68
CA LYS A 164 10.49 -6.18 12.67
C LYS A 164 9.65 -5.51 13.76
N MET A 165 8.40 -5.92 13.92
CA MET A 165 7.50 -5.36 14.93
C MET A 165 8.02 -5.64 16.34
N ARG A 166 8.54 -6.86 16.58
CA ARG A 166 9.20 -7.19 17.85
C ARG A 166 10.37 -6.26 18.14
N HIS A 167 11.28 -6.04 17.18
CA HIS A 167 12.41 -5.12 17.39
C HIS A 167 11.93 -3.68 17.62
N LEU A 168 10.94 -3.19 16.87
CA LEU A 168 10.39 -1.85 17.06
C LEU A 168 9.76 -1.67 18.45
N GLU A 169 9.13 -2.72 19.01
CA GLU A 169 8.59 -2.70 20.36
C GLU A 169 9.69 -2.81 21.43
N GLU A 170 10.69 -3.69 21.24
CA GLU A 170 11.83 -3.86 22.14
C GLU A 170 12.68 -2.57 22.24
N ASP A 171 12.85 -1.87 21.12
CA ASP A 171 13.54 -0.57 21.04
C ASP A 171 12.68 0.59 21.58
N GLY A 172 11.42 0.34 21.92
CA GLY A 172 10.48 1.35 22.43
C GLY A 172 10.02 2.38 21.39
N VAL A 173 10.28 2.12 20.10
CA VAL A 173 9.87 2.99 18.99
C VAL A 173 8.35 2.95 18.79
N VAL A 174 7.77 1.77 18.97
CA VAL A 174 6.32 1.57 18.91
C VAL A 174 5.84 0.77 20.12
N LYS A 175 4.54 0.77 20.34
CA LYS A 175 3.87 -0.13 21.28
C LYS A 175 2.69 -0.77 20.59
N VAL A 176 2.55 -2.10 20.67
CA VAL A 176 1.35 -2.78 20.18
C VAL A 176 0.44 -3.12 21.36
N ALA A 177 -0.81 -2.67 21.29
CA ALA A 177 -1.82 -2.95 22.32
C ALA A 177 -3.18 -3.16 21.66
N GLY A 178 -3.89 -4.24 22.01
CA GLY A 178 -5.18 -4.57 21.39
C GLY A 178 -5.10 -4.86 19.89
N GLY A 179 -3.90 -5.15 19.36
CA GLY A 179 -3.67 -5.29 17.93
C GLY A 179 -3.54 -3.95 17.18
N VAL A 180 -3.48 -2.83 17.89
CA VAL A 180 -3.24 -1.48 17.35
C VAL A 180 -1.80 -1.06 17.61
N VAL A 181 -1.18 -0.42 16.62
CA VAL A 181 0.19 0.09 16.72
C VAL A 181 0.16 1.56 17.14
N TYR A 182 0.84 1.87 18.23
CA TYR A 182 0.99 3.21 18.79
C TYR A 182 2.44 3.71 18.66
N GLY A 183 2.58 5.02 18.54
CA GLY A 183 3.85 5.74 18.66
C GLY A 183 3.76 6.82 19.73
N TYR A 184 4.84 7.59 19.88
CA TYR A 184 4.89 8.72 20.79
C TYR A 184 4.98 10.01 19.98
N ASP A 185 4.15 11.00 20.34
CA ASP A 185 4.26 12.33 19.75
C ASP A 185 5.44 13.12 20.37
N ASP A 186 5.66 14.36 19.92
CA ASP A 186 6.74 15.22 20.40
C ASP A 186 6.68 15.54 21.90
N LYS A 187 5.52 15.31 22.55
CA LYS A 187 5.33 15.49 23.99
C LYS A 187 5.56 14.20 24.77
N GLY A 188 5.79 13.09 24.07
CA GLY A 188 5.88 11.75 24.66
C GLY A 188 4.52 11.12 24.96
N ASP A 189 3.41 11.69 24.46
CA ASP A 189 2.10 11.09 24.63
C ASP A 189 1.94 9.93 23.64
N LEU A 190 1.38 8.81 24.14
CA LEU A 190 1.11 7.65 23.30
C LEU A 190 -0.10 7.93 22.39
N LYS A 191 0.09 7.81 21.07
CA LYS A 191 -0.94 8.06 20.05
C LYS A 191 -0.99 6.91 19.05
N PRO A 192 -2.17 6.53 18.55
CA PRO A 192 -2.26 5.50 17.51
C PRO A 192 -1.65 6.04 16.22
N TYR A 193 -0.92 5.19 15.50
CA TYR A 193 -0.61 5.49 14.10
C TYR A 193 -1.89 5.35 13.26
N THR A 194 -2.04 6.18 12.25
CA THR A 194 -3.20 6.30 11.36
C THR A 194 -2.73 6.33 9.90
N GLY A 195 -3.65 6.25 8.94
CA GLY A 195 -3.34 6.41 7.52
C GLY A 195 -2.59 7.72 7.24
N ASP A 196 -1.63 7.64 6.32
CA ASP A 196 -0.89 8.73 5.71
C ASP A 196 -1.51 9.14 4.36
N HIS A 197 -0.96 10.19 3.75
CA HIS A 197 -1.31 10.65 2.41
C HIS A 197 -0.23 10.28 1.41
N ASP A 198 -0.50 9.20 0.69
CA ASP A 198 0.34 8.68 -0.37
C ASP A 198 0.21 9.53 -1.64
N LEU A 199 1.30 10.20 -2.04
CA LEU A 199 1.36 10.86 -3.34
C LEU A 199 1.48 9.80 -4.45
N PHE A 200 0.67 9.90 -5.49
CA PHE A 200 0.86 9.13 -6.71
C PHE A 200 1.92 9.79 -7.59
N HIS A 201 1.76 11.08 -7.89
CA HIS A 201 2.67 11.82 -8.76
C HIS A 201 2.69 13.32 -8.41
N VAL A 202 3.86 13.94 -8.59
CA VAL A 202 4.05 15.40 -8.59
C VAL A 202 4.50 15.84 -9.98
N ARG A 203 3.84 16.82 -10.60
CA ARG A 203 4.17 17.32 -11.95
C ARG A 203 4.21 18.84 -11.98
N ASP A 204 4.85 19.39 -13.00
CA ASP A 204 4.69 20.80 -13.33
C ASP A 204 3.35 21.09 -14.03
N ARG A 205 3.11 22.35 -14.40
CA ARG A 205 1.90 22.79 -15.12
C ARG A 205 1.75 22.21 -16.51
N SER A 206 2.85 21.79 -17.13
CA SER A 206 2.82 21.12 -18.44
C SER A 206 2.47 19.64 -18.32
N GLY A 207 2.43 19.10 -17.09
CA GLY A 207 2.27 17.68 -16.83
C GLY A 207 3.58 16.89 -16.91
N ALA A 208 4.73 17.56 -17.03
CA ALA A 208 6.02 16.88 -16.99
C ALA A 208 6.42 16.56 -15.53
N PRO A 209 7.17 15.46 -15.30
CA PRO A 209 7.82 15.23 -14.03
C PRO A 209 8.77 16.38 -13.69
N LEU A 210 8.78 16.80 -12.43
CA LEU A 210 9.77 17.71 -11.87
C LEU A 210 11.19 17.10 -11.93
N PRO A 211 12.23 17.93 -12.15
CA PRO A 211 13.62 17.55 -11.91
C PRO A 211 13.85 17.08 -10.46
N GLU A 212 14.79 16.16 -10.25
CA GLU A 212 15.04 15.51 -8.95
C GLU A 212 15.21 16.51 -7.78
N ALA A 213 16.03 17.55 -7.97
CA ALA A 213 16.25 18.56 -6.93
C ALA A 213 14.98 19.35 -6.56
N GLU A 214 14.10 19.62 -7.52
CA GLU A 214 12.82 20.29 -7.26
C GLU A 214 11.80 19.35 -6.62
N TYR A 215 11.78 18.10 -7.06
CA TYR A 215 10.96 17.05 -6.48
C TYR A 215 11.32 16.80 -5.01
N ASP A 216 12.60 16.62 -4.68
CA ASP A 216 13.04 16.38 -3.30
C ASP A 216 12.70 17.56 -2.39
N LYS A 217 12.90 18.79 -2.90
CA LYS A 217 12.47 20.00 -2.19
C LYS A 217 10.95 20.00 -1.94
N ALA A 218 10.15 19.66 -2.96
CA ALA A 218 8.70 19.60 -2.83
C ALA A 218 8.24 18.59 -1.78
N ILE A 219 8.81 17.37 -1.77
CA ILE A 219 8.49 16.35 -0.77
C ILE A 219 8.87 16.82 0.64
N ASN A 220 10.07 17.37 0.81
CA ASN A 220 10.54 17.86 2.10
C ASN A 220 9.68 19.03 2.63
N GLU A 221 9.25 19.93 1.76
CA GLU A 221 8.33 21.01 2.13
C GLU A 221 6.96 20.46 2.57
N MET A 222 6.40 19.49 1.85
CA MET A 222 5.10 18.89 2.22
C MET A 222 5.17 18.13 3.56
N ILE A 223 6.28 17.45 3.84
CA ILE A 223 6.54 16.83 5.15
C ILE A 223 6.64 17.92 6.23
N ALA A 224 7.44 18.96 6.00
CA ALA A 224 7.66 20.04 6.98
C ALA A 224 6.40 20.89 7.25
N LEU A 225 5.48 20.98 6.29
CA LEU A 225 4.19 21.66 6.42
C LEU A 225 3.11 20.76 7.07
N ASP A 226 3.49 19.58 7.55
CA ASP A 226 2.58 18.62 8.18
C ASP A 226 1.35 18.35 7.30
N MET A 227 1.61 18.01 6.04
CA MET A 227 0.56 17.74 5.06
C MET A 227 0.12 16.28 5.07
N GLY A 228 0.59 15.47 6.04
CA GLY A 228 0.33 14.03 6.15
C GLY A 228 1.08 13.18 5.11
N VAL A 229 1.98 13.79 4.33
CA VAL A 229 2.89 13.10 3.41
C VAL A 229 4.08 12.60 4.21
N MET A 230 4.44 11.32 4.06
CA MET A 230 5.53 10.69 4.82
C MET A 230 6.66 10.15 3.94
N HIS A 231 6.48 10.14 2.63
CA HIS A 231 7.49 9.72 1.66
C HIS A 231 7.22 10.30 0.28
N GLY A 232 8.15 10.03 -0.64
CA GLY A 232 8.05 10.42 -2.04
C GLY A 232 6.84 9.85 -2.78
N ALA A 233 6.51 10.46 -3.91
CA ALA A 233 5.45 10.03 -4.81
C ALA A 233 5.77 8.68 -5.47
N HIS A 234 4.72 7.88 -5.68
CA HIS A 234 4.81 6.54 -6.27
C HIS A 234 5.55 6.53 -7.61
N MET A 235 5.26 7.49 -8.48
CA MET A 235 5.86 7.57 -9.83
C MET A 235 7.34 7.98 -9.84
N TYR A 236 7.90 8.38 -8.69
CA TYR A 236 9.34 8.66 -8.52
C TYR A 236 10.07 7.51 -7.82
N TRP A 237 9.34 6.48 -7.38
CA TRP A 237 9.94 5.34 -6.73
C TRP A 237 10.59 4.42 -7.76
N HIS A 238 11.87 4.11 -7.55
CA HIS A 238 12.65 3.20 -8.38
C HIS A 238 12.80 1.85 -7.67
N PRO A 239 11.88 0.88 -7.89
CA PRO A 239 11.93 -0.41 -7.22
C PRO A 239 13.15 -1.24 -7.65
N THR A 240 13.92 -1.71 -6.67
CA THR A 240 15.19 -2.43 -6.92
C THR A 240 15.00 -3.95 -6.89
N THR A 241 14.01 -4.45 -6.16
CA THR A 241 13.72 -5.89 -6.04
C THR A 241 12.49 -6.31 -6.86
N GLU A 242 12.34 -7.61 -7.14
CA GLU A 242 11.14 -8.14 -7.82
C GLU A 242 9.86 -7.96 -7.01
N PHE A 243 9.97 -8.02 -5.69
CA PHE A 243 8.84 -7.78 -4.79
C PHE A 243 8.39 -6.32 -4.87
N GLU A 244 9.34 -5.39 -4.78
CA GLU A 244 9.05 -3.96 -4.94
C GLU A 244 8.46 -3.64 -6.30
N ARG A 245 8.98 -4.24 -7.39
CA ARG A 245 8.42 -4.09 -8.74
C ARG A 245 6.98 -4.56 -8.83
N ARG A 246 6.64 -5.68 -8.16
CA ARG A 246 5.25 -6.17 -8.10
C ARG A 246 4.32 -5.21 -7.36
N ILE A 247 4.79 -4.62 -6.25
CA ILE A 247 4.03 -3.59 -5.52
C ILE A 247 3.85 -2.35 -6.39
N TYR A 248 4.94 -1.90 -7.03
CA TYR A 248 4.92 -0.75 -7.93
C TYR A 248 3.85 -0.91 -9.01
N GLN A 249 3.90 -2.02 -9.74
CA GLN A 249 2.97 -2.29 -10.84
C GLN A 249 1.53 -2.42 -10.34
N LYS A 250 1.31 -3.12 -9.22
CA LYS A 250 -0.04 -3.26 -8.64
C LYS A 250 -0.69 -1.90 -8.36
N ILE A 251 0.06 -0.95 -7.81
CA ILE A 251 -0.48 0.39 -7.51
C ILE A 251 -0.71 1.17 -8.81
N VAL A 252 0.18 1.08 -9.79
CA VAL A 252 -0.02 1.69 -11.10
C VAL A 252 -1.28 1.15 -11.78
N ASP A 253 -1.48 -0.17 -11.77
CA ASP A 253 -2.63 -0.85 -12.35
C ASP A 253 -3.94 -0.45 -11.64
N GLN A 254 -3.90 -0.32 -10.32
CA GLN A 254 -5.05 0.09 -9.50
C GLN A 254 -5.59 1.47 -9.89
N HIS A 255 -4.74 2.36 -10.41
CA HIS A 255 -5.12 3.73 -10.79
C HIS A 255 -5.22 3.95 -12.31
N GLN A 256 -5.19 2.88 -13.11
CA GLN A 256 -5.49 2.97 -14.55
C GLN A 256 -6.97 3.33 -14.82
N PRO A 257 -7.35 3.73 -16.04
CA PRO A 257 -8.74 4.00 -16.38
C PRO A 257 -9.69 2.86 -15.96
N GLY A 258 -10.77 3.23 -15.26
CA GLY A 258 -11.72 2.28 -14.66
C GLY A 258 -11.31 1.71 -13.29
N GLY A 259 -10.13 2.07 -12.80
CA GLY A 259 -9.63 1.74 -11.46
C GLY A 259 -10.09 2.70 -10.36
N GLU A 260 -9.37 2.68 -9.24
CA GLU A 260 -9.58 3.62 -8.14
C GLU A 260 -9.06 5.01 -8.54
N PRO A 261 -9.87 6.08 -8.42
CA PRO A 261 -9.44 7.40 -8.84
C PRO A 261 -8.40 8.00 -7.87
N LEU A 262 -7.58 8.90 -8.40
CA LEU A 262 -6.70 9.80 -7.67
C LEU A 262 -7.41 11.13 -7.42
N VAL A 263 -7.08 11.80 -6.32
CA VAL A 263 -7.53 13.16 -6.05
C VAL A 263 -6.48 14.14 -6.54
N ARG A 264 -6.80 14.90 -7.59
CA ARG A 264 -5.92 15.89 -8.19
C ARG A 264 -6.13 17.27 -7.57
N PHE A 265 -5.03 17.88 -7.13
CA PHE A 265 -4.92 19.29 -6.79
C PHE A 265 -4.10 19.99 -7.86
N ALA A 266 -4.67 21.02 -8.48
CA ALA A 266 -4.02 21.85 -9.48
C ALA A 266 -4.12 23.33 -9.09
N PRO A 267 -3.17 24.20 -9.52
CA PRO A 267 -3.16 25.60 -9.13
C PRO A 267 -4.47 26.31 -9.50
N HIS A 268 -5.04 27.03 -8.54
CA HIS A 268 -6.22 27.89 -8.70
C HIS A 268 -7.44 27.21 -9.34
N SER A 269 -7.56 25.90 -9.14
CA SER A 269 -8.59 25.05 -9.74
C SER A 269 -9.39 24.32 -8.67
N ALA A 270 -10.57 23.81 -9.05
CA ALA A 270 -11.29 22.84 -8.23
C ALA A 270 -10.49 21.54 -8.11
N MET A 271 -10.85 20.70 -7.13
CA MET A 271 -10.32 19.34 -7.04
C MET A 271 -11.01 18.44 -8.07
N TYR A 272 -10.24 17.55 -8.67
CA TYR A 272 -10.76 16.57 -9.64
C TYR A 272 -10.42 15.15 -9.23
N LEU A 273 -11.33 14.23 -9.52
CA LEU A 273 -11.06 12.81 -9.53
C LEU A 273 -10.56 12.44 -10.93
N VAL A 274 -9.40 11.82 -10.96
CA VAL A 274 -8.67 11.49 -12.20
C VAL A 274 -8.15 10.06 -12.14
N ASP A 275 -7.76 9.50 -13.26
CA ASP A 275 -6.93 8.29 -13.32
C ASP A 275 -5.47 8.64 -13.65
N ALA A 276 -4.60 7.63 -13.65
CA ALA A 276 -3.17 7.78 -13.91
C ALA A 276 -2.85 8.26 -15.34
N GLN A 277 -3.80 8.19 -16.28
CA GLN A 277 -3.62 8.62 -17.67
C GLN A 277 -4.25 9.99 -17.95
N THR A 278 -5.03 10.53 -17.01
CA THR A 278 -5.69 11.82 -17.18
C THR A 278 -4.65 12.94 -17.29
N PRO A 279 -4.58 13.65 -18.44
CA PRO A 279 -3.56 14.68 -18.66
C PRO A 279 -3.73 15.84 -17.67
N VAL A 280 -2.63 16.53 -17.37
CA VAL A 280 -2.73 17.84 -16.71
C VAL A 280 -3.26 18.81 -17.77
N SER A 281 -4.51 19.24 -17.64
CA SER A 281 -5.08 20.27 -18.50
C SER A 281 -4.35 21.60 -18.27
N ALA A 282 -3.91 22.21 -19.38
CA ALA A 282 -3.28 23.54 -19.40
C ALA A 282 -4.28 24.67 -19.12
#